data_AF-K1YXF2-F1
#
_entry.id   AF-K1YXF2-F1
#
_cell.length_a   1.000
_cell.length_b   1.000
_cell.length_c   1.000
_cell.angle_alpha   90.00
_cell.angle_beta   90.00
_cell.angle_gamma   90.00
#
_symmetry.space_group_name_H-M   'P 1'
#
loop_
_entity.id
_entity.type
_entity.pdbx_description
1 polymer ?
#
loop_
_entity_poly.entity_id
_entity_poly.type
_entity_poly.pdbx_seq_one_letter_code
_entity_poly.pdbx_strand_id
1 'polypeptide(L)'
;MNILIVILLIILILCIGYTIFLLSKKQDWGSFNEKLLLLERDKTRLTESKIRLETELERKSEELWELKSDVKKISKERDELAGKHETVSIEKTELQSARKYLEKELGETKDMLVRHTSEEVRKQKEFEERIHKLASAEKALEDERQRIRREDEEKQTNILEEQTRIWNDHEQMVLSRLRETCQKPAIGFTVHENANLPSFFTKLKPDAVIPFLGQYVVFDAKKSKSIRTYIPEQVKSTARKYQGLPEIYSTVFFVVPANELSELKTLSFVEEGFSFSVISPEAIEPILMSLRKISEYDTIADFDPQDRETIVNLIANYDRHISLQNAANILLTRESIGLMNSKESLHPEIRKEIVNRKEGMRTKKLNESELKKISESMSEQERQVEEFLTPIATIGSEERTEVEEKIKFD
;
A
#
# COMPACT_ATOMS: atom_id res chain seq x y z
N MET A 1 -211.82 -56.34 16.71
CA MET A 1 -210.84 -55.27 16.44
C MET A 1 -209.83 -55.03 17.59
N ASN A 2 -209.73 -55.89 18.62
CA ASN A 2 -208.84 -55.66 19.79
C ASN A 2 -207.57 -56.53 19.86
N ILE A 3 -207.34 -57.48 18.95
CA ILE A 3 -206.20 -58.44 19.04
C ILE A 3 -204.91 -57.89 18.38
N LEU A 4 -205.01 -56.77 17.67
CA LEU A 4 -203.87 -56.09 17.02
C LEU A 4 -202.90 -55.44 18.04
N ILE A 5 -203.30 -55.21 19.28
CA ILE A 5 -202.51 -54.39 20.23
C ILE A 5 -201.57 -55.23 21.12
N VAL A 6 -201.91 -56.48 21.43
CA VAL A 6 -201.13 -57.28 22.40
C VAL A 6 -199.88 -57.90 21.77
N ILE A 7 -199.93 -58.29 20.50
CA ILE A 7 -198.80 -58.97 19.84
C ILE A 7 -197.70 -57.96 19.46
N LEU A 8 -198.07 -56.71 19.19
CA LEU A 8 -197.12 -55.61 18.92
C LEU A 8 -196.24 -55.25 20.13
N LEU A 9 -196.67 -55.58 21.35
CA LEU A 9 -195.91 -55.35 22.58
C LEU A 9 -194.83 -56.42 22.83
N ILE A 10 -195.06 -57.65 22.38
CA ILE A 10 -194.08 -58.76 22.50
C ILE A 10 -192.93 -58.57 21.50
N ILE A 11 -193.20 -57.89 20.38
CA ILE A 11 -192.20 -57.51 19.36
C ILE A 11 -191.23 -56.43 19.86
N LEU A 12 -191.57 -55.64 20.90
CA LEU A 12 -190.69 -54.57 21.39
C LEU A 12 -189.65 -55.04 22.43
N ILE A 13 -190.01 -56.01 23.29
CA ILE A 13 -189.15 -56.47 24.40
C ILE A 13 -188.05 -57.43 23.90
N LEU A 14 -188.34 -58.26 22.89
CA LEU A 14 -187.35 -59.19 22.32
C LEU A 14 -186.27 -58.48 21.47
N CYS A 15 -186.60 -57.35 20.82
CA CYS A 15 -185.63 -56.58 20.03
C CYS A 15 -184.59 -55.83 20.89
N ILE A 16 -184.95 -55.45 22.11
CA ILE A 16 -184.05 -54.73 23.03
C ILE A 16 -183.09 -55.71 23.73
N GLY A 17 -183.51 -56.96 23.99
CA GLY A 17 -182.64 -57.99 24.58
C GLY A 17 -181.54 -58.51 23.64
N TYR A 18 -181.82 -58.65 22.34
CA TYR A 18 -180.86 -59.24 21.40
C TYR A 18 -179.73 -58.27 21.00
N THR A 19 -179.98 -56.97 21.00
CA THR A 19 -178.98 -55.95 20.63
C THR A 19 -177.89 -55.76 21.68
N ILE A 20 -178.20 -56.02 22.96
CA ILE A 20 -177.23 -55.92 24.05
C ILE A 20 -176.29 -57.14 24.08
N PHE A 21 -176.76 -58.33 23.67
CA PHE A 21 -175.95 -59.56 23.74
C PHE A 21 -174.85 -59.62 22.66
N LEU A 22 -175.11 -59.19 21.43
CA LEU A 22 -174.09 -59.28 20.36
C LEU A 22 -173.00 -58.20 20.46
N LEU A 23 -173.23 -57.09 21.17
CA LEU A 23 -172.18 -56.11 21.48
C LEU A 23 -171.14 -56.66 22.48
N SER A 24 -171.47 -57.72 23.23
CA SER A 24 -170.53 -58.31 24.21
C SER A 24 -169.51 -59.30 23.63
N LYS A 25 -169.59 -59.66 22.35
CA LYS A 25 -168.65 -60.62 21.71
C LYS A 25 -167.57 -59.97 20.82
N LYS A 26 -167.33 -58.67 21.00
CA LYS A 26 -166.40 -57.84 20.22
C LYS A 26 -165.11 -57.48 21.01
N GLN A 27 -164.44 -58.45 21.65
CA GLN A 27 -163.27 -58.08 22.48
C GLN A 27 -162.08 -59.06 22.58
N ASP A 28 -161.86 -60.07 21.71
CA ASP A 28 -160.69 -60.95 21.96
C ASP A 28 -159.93 -61.61 20.78
N TRP A 29 -159.92 -61.03 19.57
CA TRP A 29 -159.13 -61.60 18.45
C TRP A 29 -158.20 -60.61 17.70
N GLY A 30 -157.94 -59.42 18.25
CA GLY A 30 -157.14 -58.35 17.60
C GLY A 30 -155.70 -58.13 18.10
N SER A 31 -155.22 -58.82 19.16
CA SER A 31 -154.01 -58.43 19.91
C SER A 31 -152.76 -59.32 19.70
N PHE A 32 -152.89 -60.51 19.11
CA PHE A 32 -151.81 -61.51 19.12
C PHE A 32 -150.81 -61.41 17.95
N ASN A 33 -151.23 -61.03 16.73
CA ASN A 33 -150.35 -61.08 15.55
C ASN A 33 -149.32 -59.93 15.46
N GLU A 34 -149.51 -58.82 16.19
CA GLU A 34 -148.60 -57.67 16.12
C GLU A 34 -147.36 -57.83 17.02
N LYS A 35 -147.44 -58.61 18.10
CA LYS A 35 -146.32 -58.84 19.03
C LYS A 35 -145.28 -59.84 18.52
N LEU A 36 -145.69 -60.82 17.70
CA LEU A 36 -144.78 -61.86 17.20
C LEU A 36 -143.78 -61.32 16.16
N LEU A 37 -144.22 -60.36 15.33
CA LEU A 37 -143.43 -59.78 14.25
C LEU A 37 -142.38 -58.77 14.74
N LEU A 38 -142.58 -58.14 15.90
CA LEU A 38 -141.62 -57.24 16.52
C LEU A 38 -140.44 -58.00 17.16
N LEU A 39 -140.69 -59.18 17.74
CA LEU A 39 -139.67 -59.95 18.45
C LEU A 39 -138.60 -60.54 17.52
N GLU A 40 -138.99 -60.92 16.31
CA GLU A 40 -138.08 -61.47 15.30
C GLU A 40 -137.16 -60.40 14.68
N ARG A 41 -137.62 -59.14 14.68
CA ARG A 41 -136.85 -57.96 14.23
C ARG A 41 -135.78 -57.51 15.24
N ASP A 42 -136.04 -57.66 16.53
CA ASP A 42 -135.07 -57.26 17.57
C ASP A 42 -133.93 -58.27 17.72
N LYS A 43 -134.20 -59.57 17.52
CA LYS A 43 -133.16 -60.62 17.60
C LYS A 43 -132.11 -60.47 16.49
N THR A 44 -132.54 -60.13 15.27
CA THR A 44 -131.63 -59.91 14.12
C THR A 44 -130.76 -58.67 14.29
N ARG A 45 -131.31 -57.58 14.85
CA ARG A 45 -130.54 -56.37 15.19
C ARG A 45 -129.47 -56.59 16.25
N LEU A 46 -129.73 -57.44 17.25
CA LEU A 46 -128.77 -57.72 18.32
C LEU A 46 -127.57 -58.54 17.84
N THR A 47 -127.77 -59.46 16.88
CA THR A 47 -126.67 -60.23 16.29
C THR A 47 -125.79 -59.40 15.37
N GLU A 48 -126.37 -58.46 14.61
CA GLU A 48 -125.59 -57.54 13.76
C GLU A 48 -124.72 -56.57 14.57
N SER A 49 -125.19 -56.10 15.73
CA SER A 49 -124.41 -55.18 16.57
C SER A 49 -123.21 -55.86 17.23
N LYS A 50 -123.34 -57.12 17.63
CA LYS A 50 -122.24 -57.89 18.25
C LYS A 50 -121.09 -58.13 17.27
N ILE A 51 -121.40 -58.54 16.03
CA ILE A 51 -120.39 -58.80 15.01
C ILE A 51 -119.63 -57.52 14.64
N ARG A 52 -120.32 -56.37 14.55
CA ARG A 52 -119.67 -55.07 14.31
C ARG A 52 -118.67 -54.73 15.41
N LEU A 53 -119.05 -54.90 16.68
CA LEU A 53 -118.19 -54.60 17.82
C LEU A 53 -116.94 -55.51 17.89
N GLU A 54 -117.06 -56.80 17.57
CA GLU A 54 -115.92 -57.71 17.51
C GLU A 54 -114.92 -57.31 16.40
N THR A 55 -115.42 -56.99 15.20
CA THR A 55 -114.54 -56.51 14.11
C THR A 55 -113.86 -55.18 14.41
N GLU A 56 -114.50 -54.30 15.19
CA GLU A 56 -113.94 -53.00 15.56
C GLU A 56 -112.87 -53.13 16.66
N LEU A 57 -113.03 -54.09 17.57
CA LEU A 57 -112.05 -54.42 18.60
C LEU A 57 -110.77 -55.00 18.00
N GLU A 58 -110.90 -55.90 17.03
CA GLU A 58 -109.75 -56.55 16.39
C GLU A 58 -108.94 -55.55 15.56
N ARG A 59 -109.62 -54.68 14.79
CA ARG A 59 -108.98 -53.56 14.07
C ARG A 59 -108.25 -52.60 15.01
N LYS A 60 -108.83 -52.29 16.17
CA LYS A 60 -108.18 -51.45 17.20
C LYS A 60 -106.95 -52.10 17.81
N SER A 61 -106.94 -53.43 17.93
CA SER A 61 -105.80 -54.18 18.47
C SER A 61 -104.61 -54.24 17.49
N GLU A 62 -104.90 -54.33 16.18
CA GLU A 62 -103.88 -54.22 15.13
C GLU A 62 -103.28 -52.81 15.06
N GLU A 63 -104.12 -51.76 15.08
CA GLU A 63 -103.67 -50.35 15.14
C GLU A 63 -102.72 -50.11 16.34
N LEU A 64 -103.03 -50.70 17.50
CA LEU A 64 -102.20 -50.58 18.70
C LEU A 64 -100.84 -51.28 18.57
N TRP A 65 -100.78 -52.40 17.84
CA TRP A 65 -99.53 -53.14 17.64
C TRP A 65 -98.60 -52.43 16.66
N GLU A 66 -99.17 -51.89 15.58
CA GLU A 66 -98.45 -51.10 14.57
C GLU A 66 -97.90 -49.80 15.19
N LEU A 67 -98.73 -49.07 15.94
CA LEU A 67 -98.30 -47.84 16.63
C LEU A 67 -97.19 -48.11 17.66
N LYS A 68 -97.24 -49.25 18.36
CA LYS A 68 -96.20 -49.65 19.31
C LYS A 68 -94.88 -50.00 18.63
N SER A 69 -94.93 -50.58 17.43
CA SER A 69 -93.76 -50.84 16.60
C SER A 69 -93.10 -49.53 16.15
N ASP A 70 -93.90 -48.58 15.68
CA ASP A 70 -93.42 -47.28 15.20
C ASP A 70 -92.77 -46.45 16.32
N VAL A 71 -93.37 -46.42 17.51
CA VAL A 71 -92.76 -45.77 18.69
C VAL A 71 -91.39 -46.35 19.01
N LYS A 72 -91.23 -47.67 18.88
CA LYS A 72 -89.95 -48.35 19.14
C LYS A 72 -88.90 -48.03 18.08
N LYS A 73 -89.31 -47.89 16.82
CA LYS A 73 -88.43 -47.51 15.71
C LYS A 73 -87.98 -46.05 15.84
N ILE A 74 -88.92 -45.13 16.08
CA ILE A 74 -88.63 -43.70 16.29
C ILE A 74 -87.72 -43.50 17.50
N SER A 75 -87.91 -44.26 18.58
CA SER A 75 -87.02 -44.20 19.75
C SER A 75 -85.58 -44.58 19.41
N LYS A 76 -85.36 -45.62 18.59
CA LYS A 76 -84.01 -46.02 18.17
C LYS A 76 -83.36 -44.99 17.26
N GLU A 77 -84.11 -44.47 16.29
CA GLU A 77 -83.61 -43.43 15.38
C GLU A 77 -83.24 -42.14 16.13
N ARG A 78 -84.03 -41.76 17.14
CA ARG A 78 -83.71 -40.64 18.03
C ARG A 78 -82.39 -40.88 18.78
N ASP A 79 -82.19 -42.06 19.34
CA ASP A 79 -81.00 -42.37 20.14
C ASP A 79 -79.73 -42.41 19.26
N GLU A 80 -79.83 -42.93 18.04
CA GLU A 80 -78.74 -42.90 17.05
C GLU A 80 -78.41 -41.47 16.57
N LEU A 81 -79.44 -40.64 16.32
CA LEU A 81 -79.26 -39.24 15.94
C LEU A 81 -78.67 -38.41 17.09
N ALA A 82 -79.08 -38.66 18.33
CA ALA A 82 -78.51 -38.01 19.50
C ALA A 82 -77.01 -38.34 19.65
N GLY A 83 -76.62 -39.61 19.45
CA GLY A 83 -75.21 -40.02 19.47
C GLY A 83 -74.37 -39.34 18.38
N LYS A 84 -74.87 -39.29 17.13
CA LYS A 84 -74.18 -38.61 16.03
C LYS A 84 -74.09 -37.10 16.23
N HIS A 85 -75.11 -36.48 16.81
CA HIS A 85 -75.07 -35.06 17.13
C HIS A 85 -73.99 -34.74 18.17
N GLU A 86 -73.84 -35.60 19.17
CA GLU A 86 -72.81 -35.43 20.20
C GLU A 86 -71.38 -35.54 19.62
N THR A 87 -71.13 -36.55 18.78
CA THR A 87 -69.81 -36.71 18.14
C THR A 87 -69.47 -35.55 17.22
N VAL A 88 -70.43 -35.10 16.41
CA VAL A 88 -70.24 -33.93 15.51
C VAL A 88 -70.05 -32.64 16.32
N SER A 89 -70.71 -32.51 17.47
CA SER A 89 -70.53 -31.36 18.36
C SER A 89 -69.10 -31.32 18.90
N ILE A 90 -68.58 -32.45 19.39
CA ILE A 90 -67.20 -32.56 19.90
C ILE A 90 -66.19 -32.22 18.80
N GLU A 91 -66.28 -32.86 17.62
CA GLU A 91 -65.38 -32.59 16.49
C GLU A 91 -65.41 -31.12 16.05
N LYS A 92 -66.59 -30.49 16.05
CA LYS A 92 -66.73 -29.07 15.75
C LYS A 92 -66.00 -28.19 16.76
N THR A 93 -66.07 -28.53 18.05
CA THR A 93 -65.34 -27.78 19.08
C THR A 93 -63.83 -27.95 18.96
N GLU A 94 -63.35 -29.16 18.68
CA GLU A 94 -61.92 -29.44 18.48
C GLU A 94 -61.38 -28.71 17.25
N LEU A 95 -62.07 -28.78 16.10
CA LEU A 95 -61.70 -28.05 14.88
C LEU A 95 -61.71 -26.54 15.08
N GLN A 96 -62.66 -25.99 15.85
CA GLN A 96 -62.68 -24.57 16.20
C GLN A 96 -61.46 -24.17 17.05
N SER A 97 -61.05 -25.04 17.98
CA SER A 97 -59.86 -24.79 18.81
C SER A 97 -58.56 -24.83 17.99
N ALA A 98 -58.42 -25.82 17.10
CA ALA A 98 -57.28 -25.94 16.21
C ALA A 98 -57.19 -24.76 15.22
N ARG A 99 -58.33 -24.31 14.69
CA ARG A 99 -58.38 -23.14 13.81
C ARG A 99 -57.92 -21.87 14.52
N LYS A 100 -58.36 -21.63 15.76
CA LYS A 100 -57.90 -20.50 16.57
C LYS A 100 -56.40 -20.56 16.86
N TYR A 101 -55.86 -21.74 17.12
CA TYR A 101 -54.43 -21.94 17.33
C TYR A 101 -53.61 -21.61 16.08
N LEU A 102 -54.01 -22.16 14.92
CA LEU A 102 -53.34 -21.89 13.65
C LEU A 102 -53.47 -20.42 13.21
N GLU A 103 -54.61 -19.77 13.45
CA GLU A 103 -54.77 -18.33 13.21
C GLU A 103 -53.79 -17.51 14.06
N LYS A 104 -53.54 -17.92 15.30
CA LYS A 104 -52.57 -17.27 16.19
C LYS A 104 -51.13 -17.47 15.71
N GLU A 105 -50.71 -18.70 15.40
CA GLU A 105 -49.36 -18.96 14.87
C GLU A 105 -49.13 -18.27 13.52
N LEU A 106 -50.13 -18.25 12.63
CA LEU A 106 -50.04 -17.54 11.36
C LEU A 106 -49.80 -16.04 11.60
N GLY A 107 -50.50 -15.45 12.58
CA GLY A 107 -50.30 -14.06 12.99
C GLY A 107 -48.89 -13.81 13.50
N GLU A 108 -48.40 -14.63 14.43
CA GLU A 108 -47.06 -14.51 15.02
C GLU A 108 -45.94 -14.67 13.96
N THR A 109 -46.08 -15.66 13.08
CA THR A 109 -45.10 -15.91 12.01
C THR A 109 -45.10 -14.75 10.99
N LYS A 110 -46.27 -14.20 10.67
CA LYS A 110 -46.39 -13.05 9.78
C LYS A 110 -45.76 -11.80 10.39
N ASP A 111 -45.97 -11.56 11.68
CA ASP A 111 -45.36 -10.43 12.39
C ASP A 111 -43.84 -10.56 12.45
N MET A 112 -43.31 -11.76 12.69
CA MET A 112 -41.87 -12.01 12.64
C MET A 112 -41.29 -11.79 11.23
N LEU A 113 -41.98 -12.24 10.18
CA LEU A 113 -41.56 -12.03 8.81
C LEU A 113 -41.50 -10.54 8.44
N VAL A 114 -42.51 -9.75 8.86
CA VAL A 114 -42.53 -8.30 8.66
C VAL A 114 -41.37 -7.63 9.40
N ARG A 115 -41.08 -8.05 10.64
CA ARG A 115 -39.94 -7.50 11.40
C ARG A 115 -38.61 -7.81 10.73
N HIS A 116 -38.35 -9.07 10.39
CA HIS A 116 -37.10 -9.46 9.72
C HIS A 116 -36.90 -8.79 8.37
N THR A 117 -37.95 -8.71 7.54
CA THR A 117 -37.86 -8.00 6.25
C THR A 117 -37.58 -6.51 6.45
N SER A 118 -38.20 -5.88 7.44
CA SER A 118 -37.93 -4.47 7.78
C SER A 118 -36.50 -4.25 8.30
N GLU A 119 -35.96 -5.19 9.08
CA GLU A 119 -34.58 -5.12 9.58
C GLU A 119 -33.54 -5.32 8.48
N GLU A 120 -33.77 -6.25 7.55
CA GLU A 120 -32.88 -6.47 6.41
C GLU A 120 -32.87 -5.26 5.47
N VAL A 121 -34.03 -4.66 5.19
CA VAL A 121 -34.11 -3.41 4.42
C VAL A 121 -33.37 -2.28 5.14
N ARG A 122 -33.49 -2.18 6.47
CA ARG A 122 -32.75 -1.17 7.26
C ARG A 122 -31.24 -1.41 7.20
N LYS A 123 -30.77 -2.64 7.39
CA LYS A 123 -29.34 -2.99 7.31
C LYS A 123 -28.77 -2.71 5.93
N GLN A 124 -29.50 -3.07 4.88
CA GLN A 124 -29.09 -2.82 3.50
C GLN A 124 -28.92 -1.33 3.24
N LYS A 125 -29.89 -0.51 3.69
CA LYS A 125 -29.81 0.94 3.58
C LYS A 125 -28.63 1.52 4.35
N GLU A 126 -28.40 1.07 5.59
CA GLU A 126 -27.24 1.50 6.39
C GLU A 126 -25.90 1.10 5.75
N PHE A 127 -25.85 -0.07 5.11
CA PHE A 127 -24.67 -0.54 4.41
C PHE A 127 -24.38 0.29 3.15
N GLU A 128 -25.41 0.58 2.35
CA GLU A 128 -25.30 1.47 1.18
C GLU A 128 -24.86 2.89 1.58
N GLU A 129 -25.41 3.44 2.66
CA GLU A 129 -24.97 4.73 3.20
C GLU A 129 -23.50 4.71 3.66
N ARG A 130 -23.05 3.60 4.27
CA ARG A 130 -21.63 3.43 4.64
C ARG A 130 -20.73 3.32 3.43
N ILE A 131 -21.10 2.55 2.42
CA ILE A 131 -20.35 2.45 1.15
C ILE A 131 -20.23 3.83 0.51
N HIS A 132 -21.32 4.59 0.44
CA HIS A 132 -21.30 5.93 -0.13
C HIS A 132 -20.38 6.88 0.66
N LYS A 133 -20.42 6.82 2.00
CA LYS A 133 -19.50 7.58 2.86
C LYS A 133 -18.03 7.17 2.64
N LEU A 134 -17.76 5.88 2.49
CA LEU A 134 -16.42 5.34 2.25
C LEU A 134 -15.88 5.79 0.89
N ALA A 135 -16.66 5.64 -0.18
CA ALA A 135 -16.30 6.08 -1.52
C ALA A 135 -16.03 7.59 -1.59
N SER A 136 -16.83 8.39 -0.87
CA SER A 136 -16.61 9.84 -0.74
C SER A 136 -15.30 10.15 -0.01
N ALA A 137 -15.02 9.43 1.08
CA ALA A 137 -13.78 9.60 1.85
C ALA A 137 -12.54 9.16 1.04
N GLU A 138 -12.61 8.05 0.31
CA GLU A 138 -11.55 7.59 -0.59
C GLU A 138 -11.23 8.62 -1.67
N LYS A 139 -12.28 9.19 -2.29
CA LYS A 139 -12.11 10.25 -3.29
C LYS A 139 -11.47 11.50 -2.68
N ALA A 140 -11.94 11.94 -1.52
CA ALA A 140 -11.36 13.09 -0.83
C ALA A 140 -9.89 12.87 -0.46
N LEU A 141 -9.52 11.64 -0.07
CA LEU A 141 -8.16 11.28 0.30
C LEU A 141 -7.24 11.24 -0.94
N GLU A 142 -7.71 10.70 -2.07
CA GLU A 142 -6.93 10.71 -3.32
C GLU A 142 -6.74 12.13 -3.86
N ASP A 143 -7.78 12.96 -3.82
CA ASP A 143 -7.70 14.37 -4.20
C ASP A 143 -6.66 15.12 -3.32
N GLU A 144 -6.65 14.86 -2.01
CA GLU A 144 -5.68 15.42 -1.07
C GLU A 144 -4.25 14.93 -1.36
N ARG A 145 -4.06 13.62 -1.62
CA ARG A 145 -2.75 13.06 -2.01
C ARG A 145 -2.23 13.66 -3.30
N GLN A 146 -3.11 13.93 -4.27
CA GLN A 146 -2.73 14.60 -5.51
C GLN A 146 -2.40 16.07 -5.29
N ARG A 147 -3.06 16.75 -4.36
CA ARG A 147 -2.69 18.12 -3.97
C ARG A 147 -1.31 18.15 -3.32
N ILE A 148 -1.06 17.28 -2.34
CA ILE A 148 0.23 17.20 -1.64
C ILE A 148 1.37 16.93 -2.62
N ARG A 149 1.20 15.95 -3.53
CA ARG A 149 2.21 15.66 -4.57
C ARG A 149 2.52 16.87 -5.45
N ARG A 150 1.49 17.58 -5.92
CA ARG A 150 1.66 18.79 -6.73
C ARG A 150 2.36 19.91 -5.95
N GLU A 151 1.97 20.14 -4.70
CA GLU A 151 2.62 21.13 -3.83
C GLU A 151 4.08 20.77 -3.55
N ASP A 152 4.40 19.49 -3.34
CA ASP A 152 5.78 19.04 -3.12
C ASP A 152 6.62 19.16 -4.39
N GLU A 153 6.08 18.81 -5.56
CA GLU A 153 6.72 19.03 -6.86
C GLU A 153 7.00 20.51 -7.09
N GLU A 154 6.01 21.38 -6.86
CA GLU A 154 6.15 22.84 -7.00
C GLU A 154 7.18 23.42 -6.03
N LYS A 155 7.21 22.95 -4.78
CA LYS A 155 8.25 23.36 -3.82
C LYS A 155 9.65 22.95 -4.30
N GLN A 156 9.80 21.74 -4.83
CA GLN A 156 11.09 21.29 -5.35
C GLN A 156 11.52 22.09 -6.59
N THR A 157 10.60 22.38 -7.52
CA THR A 157 10.92 23.23 -8.69
C THR A 157 11.32 24.63 -8.26
N ASN A 158 10.59 25.25 -7.32
CA ASN A 158 10.91 26.58 -6.80
C ASN A 158 12.29 26.60 -6.13
N ILE A 159 12.62 25.58 -5.33
CA ILE A 159 13.93 25.43 -4.67
C ILE A 159 15.06 25.31 -5.71
N LEU A 160 14.83 24.58 -6.80
CA LEU A 160 15.81 24.40 -7.89
C LEU A 160 15.99 25.67 -8.72
N GLU A 161 14.90 26.37 -9.01
CA GLU A 161 14.91 27.66 -9.72
C GLU A 161 15.63 28.73 -8.90
N GLU A 162 15.36 28.81 -7.60
CA GLU A 162 16.07 29.70 -6.69
C GLU A 162 17.56 29.40 -6.64
N GLN A 163 17.96 28.13 -6.58
CA GLN A 163 19.38 27.75 -6.61
C GLN A 163 20.05 28.12 -7.93
N THR A 164 19.37 27.88 -9.05
CA THR A 164 19.87 28.23 -10.39
C THR A 164 20.03 29.73 -10.52
N ARG A 165 19.06 30.51 -10.04
CA ARG A 165 19.14 31.97 -9.97
C ARG A 165 20.33 32.42 -9.14
N ILE A 166 20.46 31.88 -7.92
CA ILE A 166 21.53 32.22 -6.97
C ILE A 166 22.93 31.85 -7.50
N TRP A 167 23.05 30.81 -8.32
CA TRP A 167 24.29 30.46 -9.02
C TRP A 167 24.55 31.46 -10.15
N ASN A 168 23.61 31.66 -11.07
CA ASN A 168 23.76 32.61 -12.17
C ASN A 168 24.10 34.02 -11.66
N ASP A 169 23.46 34.48 -10.58
CA ASP A 169 23.73 35.77 -9.96
C ASP A 169 25.19 35.85 -9.46
N HIS A 170 25.71 34.78 -8.85
CA HIS A 170 27.11 34.71 -8.40
C HIS A 170 28.08 34.72 -9.58
N GLU A 171 27.80 33.93 -10.62
CA GLU A 171 28.63 33.89 -11.83
C GLU A 171 28.68 35.27 -12.49
N GLN A 172 27.52 35.91 -12.71
CA GLN A 172 27.45 37.24 -13.31
C GLN A 172 28.13 38.31 -12.44
N MET A 173 28.05 38.19 -11.11
CA MET A 173 28.78 39.07 -10.19
C MET A 173 30.30 38.92 -10.35
N VAL A 174 30.81 37.68 -10.41
CA VAL A 174 32.24 37.40 -10.61
C VAL A 174 32.72 37.95 -11.96
N LEU A 175 31.96 37.70 -13.03
CA LEU A 175 32.28 38.21 -14.37
C LEU A 175 32.27 39.74 -14.40
N SER A 176 31.25 40.38 -13.81
CA SER A 176 31.17 41.85 -13.73
C SER A 176 32.37 42.42 -12.98
N ARG A 177 32.74 41.82 -11.84
CA ARG A 177 33.91 42.23 -11.06
C ARG A 177 35.20 42.05 -11.85
N LEU A 178 35.36 40.96 -12.60
CA LEU A 178 36.52 40.74 -13.47
C LEU A 178 36.60 41.82 -14.56
N ARG A 179 35.49 42.10 -15.26
CA ARG A 179 35.44 43.15 -16.29
C ARG A 179 35.82 44.52 -15.73
N GLU A 180 35.19 44.94 -14.63
CA GLU A 180 35.46 46.23 -14.00
C GLU A 180 36.91 46.35 -13.56
N THR A 181 37.47 45.29 -12.98
CA THR A 181 38.84 45.28 -12.47
C THR A 181 39.86 45.31 -13.61
N CYS A 182 39.62 44.54 -14.67
CA CYS A 182 40.52 44.48 -15.83
C CYS A 182 40.50 45.78 -16.65
N GLN A 183 39.39 46.52 -16.67
CA GLN A 183 39.29 47.84 -17.29
C GLN A 183 40.10 48.93 -16.57
N LYS A 184 40.54 48.69 -15.33
CA LYS A 184 41.36 49.66 -14.59
C LYS A 184 42.72 49.85 -15.31
N PRO A 185 43.16 51.09 -15.57
CA PRO A 185 44.41 51.35 -16.28
C PRO A 185 45.66 50.73 -15.64
N ALA A 186 45.65 50.56 -14.31
CA ALA A 186 46.74 49.96 -13.57
C ALA A 186 46.86 48.43 -13.77
N ILE A 187 45.82 47.76 -14.26
CA ILE A 187 45.76 46.30 -14.43
C ILE A 187 45.78 45.94 -15.92
N GLY A 188 44.85 46.48 -16.71
CA GLY A 188 44.89 46.44 -18.17
C GLY A 188 44.87 45.06 -18.84
N PHE A 189 44.25 44.04 -18.22
CA PHE A 189 44.07 42.72 -18.85
C PHE A 189 42.84 42.69 -19.77
N THR A 190 42.87 41.83 -20.78
CA THR A 190 41.69 41.52 -21.60
C THR A 190 40.97 40.29 -21.04
N VAL A 191 39.69 40.42 -20.71
CA VAL A 191 38.88 39.29 -20.23
C VAL A 191 38.26 38.58 -21.41
N HIS A 192 38.43 37.26 -21.47
CA HIS A 192 37.74 36.39 -22.42
C HIS A 192 36.67 35.60 -21.66
N GLU A 193 35.42 35.79 -22.06
CA GLU A 193 34.23 35.13 -21.52
C GLU A 193 33.52 34.40 -22.65
N ASN A 194 32.68 33.41 -22.35
CA ASN A 194 31.77 32.68 -23.24
C ASN A 194 31.82 32.97 -24.78
N ALA A 195 31.52 34.19 -25.23
CA ALA A 195 31.52 34.59 -26.64
C ALA A 195 32.91 34.81 -27.28
N ASN A 196 33.90 35.22 -26.48
CA ASN A 196 35.25 35.61 -26.90
C ASN A 196 36.33 34.63 -26.40
N LEU A 197 35.94 33.44 -25.95
CA LEU A 197 36.87 32.40 -25.53
C LEU A 197 37.72 31.91 -26.72
N PRO A 198 39.04 31.70 -26.51
CA PRO A 198 39.88 31.03 -27.49
C PRO A 198 39.32 29.68 -27.93
N SER A 199 39.54 29.29 -29.18
CA SER A 199 38.95 28.09 -29.80
C SER A 199 39.29 26.79 -29.06
N PHE A 200 40.45 26.72 -28.39
CA PHE A 200 40.85 25.54 -27.62
C PHE A 200 40.03 25.34 -26.33
N PHE A 201 39.35 26.38 -25.82
CA PHE A 201 38.43 26.28 -24.68
C PHE A 201 37.01 25.82 -25.04
N THR A 202 36.70 25.58 -26.32
CA THR A 202 35.34 25.21 -26.79
C THR A 202 34.72 24.00 -26.07
N LYS A 203 35.54 23.02 -25.65
CA LYS A 203 35.10 21.84 -24.88
C LYS A 203 35.08 22.03 -23.37
N LEU A 204 35.87 22.99 -22.87
CA LEU A 204 36.13 23.18 -21.44
C LEU A 204 35.22 24.25 -20.82
N LYS A 205 34.92 25.30 -21.59
CA LYS A 205 34.05 26.43 -21.24
C LYS A 205 34.25 26.94 -19.80
N PRO A 206 35.45 27.42 -19.45
CA PRO A 206 35.64 28.17 -18.21
C PRO A 206 34.81 29.47 -18.24
N ASP A 207 34.38 29.95 -17.07
CA ASP A 207 33.56 31.17 -16.98
C ASP A 207 34.31 32.41 -17.50
N ALA A 208 35.56 32.58 -17.06
CA ALA A 208 36.43 33.64 -17.54
C ALA A 208 37.89 33.20 -17.60
N VAL A 209 38.61 33.72 -18.61
CA VAL A 209 40.06 33.57 -18.71
C VAL A 209 40.72 34.90 -19.06
N ILE A 210 41.96 35.09 -18.60
CA ILE A 210 42.78 36.24 -18.94
C ILE A 210 44.11 35.77 -19.54
N PRO A 211 44.65 36.46 -20.55
CA PRO A 211 45.97 36.15 -21.08
C PRO A 211 47.05 36.67 -20.12
N PHE A 212 48.06 35.84 -19.88
CA PHE A 212 49.16 36.12 -18.97
C PHE A 212 50.42 35.38 -19.43
N LEU A 213 51.47 36.11 -19.79
CA LEU A 213 52.79 35.58 -20.21
C LEU A 213 52.70 34.45 -21.26
N GLY A 214 51.85 34.60 -22.28
CA GLY A 214 51.66 33.61 -23.34
C GLY A 214 50.76 32.41 -22.96
N GLN A 215 50.24 32.37 -21.74
CA GLN A 215 49.28 31.39 -21.24
C GLN A 215 47.95 32.06 -20.84
N TYR A 216 46.99 31.27 -20.37
CA TYR A 216 45.69 31.73 -19.89
C TYR A 216 45.47 31.35 -18.43
N VAL A 217 45.22 32.35 -17.59
CA VAL A 217 44.78 32.15 -16.20
C VAL A 217 43.28 31.99 -16.18
N VAL A 218 42.81 30.93 -15.51
CA VAL A 218 41.39 30.57 -15.45
C VAL A 218 40.78 31.05 -14.15
N PHE A 219 39.63 31.73 -14.26
CA PHE A 219 38.76 32.10 -13.15
C PHE A 219 37.39 31.43 -13.34
N ASP A 220 37.04 30.53 -12.43
CA ASP A 220 35.83 29.72 -12.52
C ASP A 220 34.97 29.96 -11.27
N ALA A 221 33.74 30.44 -11.45
CA ALA A 221 32.82 30.70 -10.36
C ALA A 221 32.25 29.37 -9.83
N LYS A 222 32.38 29.14 -8.52
CA LYS A 222 31.92 27.91 -7.88
C LYS A 222 30.95 28.24 -6.76
N LYS A 223 29.82 27.54 -6.77
CA LYS A 223 28.79 27.63 -5.74
C LYS A 223 28.14 26.27 -5.52
N SER A 224 27.91 25.89 -4.27
CA SER A 224 27.27 24.61 -3.94
C SER A 224 26.63 24.66 -2.56
N LYS A 225 25.64 23.80 -2.31
CA LYS A 225 25.09 23.58 -0.96
C LYS A 225 26.12 22.99 0.01
N SER A 226 27.09 22.24 -0.50
CA SER A 226 28.13 21.58 0.30
C SER A 226 29.50 21.83 -0.34
N ILE A 227 30.03 23.01 -0.07
CA ILE A 227 31.28 23.49 -0.68
C ILE A 227 32.49 22.59 -0.31
N ARG A 228 32.48 21.98 0.89
CA ARG A 228 33.58 21.16 1.42
C ARG A 228 33.87 19.90 0.60
N THR A 229 32.82 19.26 0.06
CA THR A 229 32.96 18.07 -0.78
C THR A 229 33.08 18.44 -2.25
N TYR A 230 32.34 19.47 -2.67
CA TYR A 230 32.28 19.92 -4.05
C TYR A 230 33.63 20.42 -4.57
N ILE A 231 34.35 21.26 -3.82
CA ILE A 231 35.62 21.83 -4.30
C ILE A 231 36.68 20.76 -4.58
N PRO A 232 36.99 19.81 -3.67
CA PRO A 232 37.95 18.75 -3.98
C PRO A 232 37.58 17.90 -5.20
N GLU A 233 36.29 17.63 -5.42
CA GLU A 233 35.81 16.92 -6.61
C GLU A 233 36.03 17.73 -7.88
N GLN A 234 35.74 19.04 -7.83
CA GLN A 234 35.98 19.96 -8.92
C GLN A 234 37.47 20.04 -9.26
N VAL A 235 38.36 20.16 -8.26
CA VAL A 235 39.82 20.16 -8.44
C VAL A 235 40.27 18.95 -9.26
N LYS A 236 39.89 17.74 -8.86
CA LYS A 236 40.25 16.50 -9.57
C LYS A 236 39.71 16.47 -10.99
N SER A 237 38.45 16.88 -11.17
CA SER A 237 37.81 16.87 -12.49
C SER A 237 38.43 17.88 -13.44
N THR A 238 38.78 19.07 -12.94
CA THR A 238 39.35 20.16 -13.72
C THR A 238 40.82 19.90 -14.04
N ALA A 239 41.60 19.34 -13.10
CA ALA A 239 42.98 18.93 -13.33
C ALA A 239 43.07 17.92 -14.49
N ARG A 240 42.21 16.89 -14.51
CA ARG A 240 42.14 15.92 -15.60
C ARG A 240 41.74 16.53 -16.94
N LYS A 241 40.90 17.56 -16.92
CA LYS A 241 40.47 18.27 -18.13
C LYS A 241 41.58 19.15 -18.72
N TYR A 242 42.42 19.73 -17.87
CA TYR A 242 43.49 20.65 -18.26
C TYR A 242 44.84 19.95 -18.46
N GLN A 243 44.93 18.68 -18.08
CA GLN A 243 46.13 17.86 -18.25
C GLN A 243 46.60 17.86 -19.70
N GLY A 244 47.87 18.23 -19.91
CA GLY A 244 48.49 18.25 -21.23
C GLY A 244 48.18 19.48 -22.09
N LEU A 245 47.53 20.51 -21.54
CA LEU A 245 47.32 21.79 -22.22
C LEU A 245 48.36 22.84 -21.75
N PRO A 246 49.43 23.08 -22.51
CA PRO A 246 50.47 24.06 -22.13
C PRO A 246 49.98 25.51 -22.18
N GLU A 247 48.86 25.78 -22.85
CA GLU A 247 48.27 27.12 -22.94
C GLU A 247 47.61 27.56 -21.63
N ILE A 248 47.35 26.65 -20.69
CA ILE A 248 46.72 26.95 -19.40
C ILE A 248 47.82 27.25 -18.38
N TYR A 249 47.69 28.37 -17.69
CA TYR A 249 48.58 28.72 -16.60
C TYR A 249 48.46 27.70 -15.46
N SER A 250 49.57 27.36 -14.81
CA SER A 250 49.61 26.30 -13.79
C SER A 250 48.73 26.60 -12.56
N THR A 251 48.36 27.86 -12.34
CA THR A 251 47.45 28.24 -11.26
C THR A 251 46.04 28.55 -11.78
N VAL A 252 45.04 27.88 -11.20
CA VAL A 252 43.61 28.05 -11.51
C VAL A 252 42.90 28.62 -10.28
N PHE A 253 42.00 29.59 -10.49
CA PHE A 253 41.27 30.24 -9.41
C PHE A 253 39.80 29.82 -9.41
N PHE A 254 39.36 29.21 -8.30
CA PHE A 254 37.94 28.95 -8.04
C PHE A 254 37.37 30.09 -7.19
N VAL A 255 36.43 30.83 -7.75
CA VAL A 255 35.84 32.01 -7.10
C VAL A 255 34.55 31.62 -6.39
N VAL A 256 34.60 31.64 -5.07
CA VAL A 256 33.51 31.19 -4.17
C VAL A 256 33.01 32.39 -3.36
N PRO A 257 31.70 32.48 -3.04
CA PRO A 257 31.18 33.53 -2.17
C PRO A 257 31.95 33.64 -0.83
N ALA A 258 32.14 34.87 -0.34
CA ALA A 258 32.92 35.14 0.89
C ALA A 258 32.40 34.40 2.13
N ASN A 259 31.09 34.20 2.24
CA ASN A 259 30.45 33.44 3.32
C ASN A 259 30.82 31.94 3.27
N GLU A 260 30.90 31.35 2.09
CA GLU A 260 31.18 29.92 1.88
C GLU A 260 32.67 29.56 2.11
N LEU A 261 33.57 30.53 1.95
CA LEU A 261 35.01 30.33 2.21
C LEU A 261 35.33 29.93 3.64
N SER A 262 34.56 30.43 4.61
CA SER A 262 34.73 30.12 6.04
C SER A 262 34.52 28.64 6.36
N GLU A 263 33.82 27.91 5.49
CA GLU A 263 33.55 26.48 5.66
C GLU A 263 34.72 25.59 5.20
N LEU A 264 35.64 26.13 4.41
CA LEU A 264 36.77 25.40 3.86
C LEU A 264 37.98 25.51 4.79
N LYS A 265 38.56 24.36 5.16
CA LYS A 265 39.82 24.31 5.93
C LYS A 265 41.06 24.50 5.05
N THR A 266 40.94 24.15 3.78
CA THR A 266 42.02 24.14 2.81
C THR A 266 41.57 24.94 1.60
N LEU A 267 42.34 25.97 1.24
CA LEU A 267 42.05 26.87 0.13
C LEU A 267 43.00 26.66 -1.06
N SER A 268 44.03 25.83 -0.88
CA SER A 268 45.03 25.56 -1.91
C SER A 268 45.15 24.05 -2.10
N PHE A 269 45.02 23.60 -3.34
CA PHE A 269 45.12 22.19 -3.73
C PHE A 269 46.14 22.05 -4.85
N VAL A 270 46.88 20.95 -4.87
CA VAL A 270 47.81 20.63 -5.96
C VAL A 270 47.41 19.28 -6.53
N GLU A 271 47.14 19.23 -7.83
CA GLU A 271 46.67 18.02 -8.53
C GLU A 271 47.22 18.04 -9.97
N GLU A 272 47.84 16.94 -10.41
CA GLU A 272 48.36 16.76 -11.79
C GLU A 272 49.23 17.93 -12.31
N GLY A 273 50.01 18.56 -11.43
CA GLY A 273 50.89 19.69 -11.78
C GLY A 273 50.21 21.07 -11.79
N PHE A 274 48.91 21.13 -11.52
CA PHE A 274 48.17 22.39 -11.37
C PHE A 274 47.94 22.73 -9.90
N SER A 275 48.02 24.03 -9.59
CA SER A 275 47.67 24.59 -8.29
C SER A 275 46.30 25.26 -8.35
N PHE A 276 45.34 24.80 -7.55
CA PHE A 276 44.01 25.36 -7.48
C PHE A 276 43.88 26.21 -6.22
N SER A 277 43.58 27.49 -6.39
CA SER A 277 43.37 28.43 -5.29
C SER A 277 41.89 28.82 -5.21
N VAL A 278 41.29 28.60 -4.05
CA VAL A 278 39.91 29.00 -3.75
C VAL A 278 39.94 30.40 -3.17
N ILE A 279 39.28 31.33 -3.85
CA ILE A 279 39.35 32.77 -3.56
C ILE A 279 37.97 33.39 -3.49
N SER A 280 37.87 34.54 -2.83
CA SER A 280 36.66 35.34 -2.82
C SER A 280 36.65 36.34 -3.99
N PRO A 281 35.49 36.91 -4.35
CA PRO A 281 35.43 37.98 -5.36
C PRO A 281 36.30 39.19 -5.03
N GLU A 282 36.52 39.49 -3.75
CA GLU A 282 37.33 40.62 -3.29
C GLU A 282 38.84 40.40 -3.56
N ALA A 283 39.27 39.13 -3.62
CA ALA A 283 40.67 38.78 -3.89
C ALA A 283 41.06 38.90 -5.37
N ILE A 284 40.09 39.04 -6.28
CA ILE A 284 40.35 39.17 -7.73
C ILE A 284 41.29 40.34 -8.03
N GLU A 285 41.03 41.51 -7.46
CA GLU A 285 41.82 42.71 -7.71
C GLU A 285 43.28 42.63 -7.25
N PRO A 286 43.60 42.23 -6.01
CA PRO A 286 45.00 42.06 -5.61
C PRO A 286 45.72 40.96 -6.40
N ILE A 287 45.03 39.88 -6.79
CA ILE A 287 45.61 38.83 -7.64
C ILE A 287 45.96 39.40 -9.01
N LEU A 288 45.03 40.11 -9.67
CA LEU A 288 45.29 40.73 -10.96
C LEU A 288 46.40 41.78 -10.89
N MET A 289 46.48 42.57 -9.81
CA MET A 289 47.62 43.49 -9.61
C MET A 289 48.94 42.74 -9.45
N SER A 290 48.95 41.62 -8.72
CA SER A 290 50.14 40.79 -8.59
C SER A 290 50.57 40.21 -9.94
N LEU A 291 49.62 39.68 -10.73
CA LEU A 291 49.89 39.20 -12.09
C LEU A 291 50.42 40.33 -12.97
N ARG A 292 49.84 41.53 -12.89
CA ARG A 292 50.32 42.67 -13.66
C ARG A 292 51.77 43.02 -13.30
N LYS A 293 52.08 43.10 -12.01
CA LYS A 293 53.46 43.34 -11.54
C LYS A 293 54.42 42.26 -12.02
N ILE A 294 54.01 40.98 -12.03
CA ILE A 294 54.84 39.89 -12.57
C ILE A 294 55.05 40.08 -14.08
N SER A 295 54.02 40.51 -14.83
CA SER A 295 54.15 40.78 -16.27
C SER A 295 55.02 41.98 -16.61
N GLU A 296 55.33 42.87 -15.66
CA GLU A 296 56.32 43.93 -15.85
C GLU A 296 57.75 43.37 -15.90
N TYR A 297 57.99 42.21 -15.30
CA TYR A 297 59.26 41.47 -15.39
C TYR A 297 59.25 40.53 -16.61
N ASP A 298 58.91 41.06 -17.77
CA ASP A 298 58.81 40.28 -19.02
C ASP A 298 60.20 39.80 -19.50
N THR A 299 61.27 40.51 -19.13
CA THR A 299 62.64 40.15 -19.53
C THR A 299 63.61 39.96 -18.35
N ILE A 300 64.62 39.11 -18.55
CA ILE A 300 65.71 38.86 -17.57
C ILE A 300 66.47 40.16 -17.20
N ALA A 301 66.39 41.19 -18.05
CA ALA A 301 66.99 42.49 -17.79
C ALA A 301 66.27 43.28 -16.68
N ASP A 302 64.99 43.00 -16.45
CA ASP A 302 64.15 43.67 -15.45
C ASP A 302 64.38 43.12 -14.04
N PHE A 303 65.03 41.95 -13.92
CA PHE A 303 65.43 41.36 -12.65
C PHE A 303 66.58 42.15 -12.02
N ASP A 304 66.56 42.24 -10.69
CA ASP A 304 67.68 42.80 -9.94
C ASP A 304 68.98 42.06 -10.32
N PRO A 305 70.08 42.78 -10.61
CA PRO A 305 71.33 42.14 -11.00
C PRO A 305 71.85 41.08 -10.03
N GLN A 306 71.63 41.26 -8.73
CA GLN A 306 72.05 40.33 -7.69
C GLN A 306 71.17 39.07 -7.69
N ASP A 307 69.86 39.21 -7.85
CA ASP A 307 68.95 38.06 -7.96
C ASP A 307 69.25 37.24 -9.22
N ARG A 308 69.50 37.92 -10.34
CA ARG A 308 69.91 37.26 -11.59
C ARG A 308 71.22 36.50 -11.41
N GLU A 309 72.24 37.12 -10.84
CA GLU A 309 73.52 36.44 -10.56
C GLU A 309 73.34 35.26 -9.61
N THR A 310 72.48 35.39 -8.60
CA THR A 310 72.15 34.31 -7.65
C THR A 310 71.50 33.12 -8.37
N ILE A 311 70.50 33.36 -9.21
CA ILE A 311 69.82 32.30 -9.98
C ILE A 311 70.80 31.63 -10.96
N VAL A 312 71.60 32.41 -11.69
CA VAL A 312 72.60 31.88 -12.63
C VAL A 312 73.63 31.04 -11.90
N ASN A 313 74.17 31.52 -10.78
CA ASN A 313 75.13 30.78 -9.97
C ASN A 313 74.53 29.49 -9.39
N LEU A 314 73.26 29.53 -8.95
CA LEU A 314 72.57 28.35 -8.44
C LEU A 314 72.40 27.29 -9.53
N ILE A 315 71.87 27.68 -10.70
CA ILE A 315 71.67 26.76 -11.83
C ILE A 315 73.01 26.22 -12.34
N ALA A 316 74.03 27.07 -12.47
CA ALA A 316 75.37 26.64 -12.88
C ALA A 316 75.98 25.64 -11.89
N ASN A 317 75.78 25.83 -10.58
CA ASN A 317 76.23 24.89 -9.57
C ASN A 317 75.48 23.55 -9.65
N TYR A 318 74.17 23.57 -9.86
CA TYR A 318 73.39 22.35 -10.07
C TYR A 318 73.80 21.62 -11.35
N ASP A 319 73.89 22.32 -12.48
CA ASP A 319 74.29 21.75 -13.77
C ASP A 319 75.68 21.12 -13.68
N ARG A 320 76.65 21.84 -13.10
CA ARG A 320 78.00 21.32 -12.85
C ARG A 320 77.97 20.06 -12.00
N HIS A 321 77.21 20.05 -10.90
CA HIS A 321 77.15 18.90 -9.99
C HIS A 321 76.50 17.68 -10.65
N ILE A 322 75.35 17.86 -11.30
CA ILE A 322 74.63 16.79 -12.01
C ILE A 322 75.47 16.27 -13.18
N SER A 323 76.10 17.15 -13.94
CA SER A 323 77.00 16.77 -15.05
C SER A 323 78.19 15.95 -14.56
N LEU A 324 78.82 16.36 -13.46
CA LEU A 324 79.90 15.60 -12.84
C LEU A 324 79.43 14.23 -12.33
N GLN A 325 78.27 14.18 -11.67
CA GLN A 325 77.69 12.92 -11.18
C GLN A 325 77.38 11.96 -12.33
N ASN A 326 76.79 12.47 -13.43
CA ASN A 326 76.53 11.69 -14.63
C ASN A 326 77.84 11.18 -15.26
N ALA A 327 78.85 12.03 -15.39
CA ALA A 327 80.15 11.64 -15.93
C ALA A 327 80.83 10.56 -15.07
N ALA A 328 80.85 10.73 -13.74
CA ALA A 328 81.39 9.75 -12.81
C ALA A 328 80.65 8.41 -12.93
N ASN A 329 79.31 8.43 -12.95
CA ASN A 329 78.50 7.24 -13.13
C ASN A 329 78.79 6.53 -14.47
N ILE A 330 78.94 7.27 -15.57
CA ILE A 330 79.28 6.71 -16.89
C ILE A 330 80.67 6.05 -16.86
N LEU A 331 81.66 6.72 -16.28
CA LEU A 331 83.02 6.19 -16.18
C LEU A 331 83.08 4.92 -15.33
N LEU A 332 82.48 4.94 -14.13
CA LEU A 332 82.40 3.78 -13.25
C LEU A 332 81.60 2.63 -13.87
N THR A 333 80.53 2.94 -14.60
CA THR A 333 79.75 1.93 -15.34
C THR A 333 80.59 1.31 -16.44
N ARG A 334 81.36 2.11 -17.19
CA ARG A 334 82.26 1.61 -18.23
C ARG A 334 83.33 0.68 -17.66
N GLU A 335 83.94 1.06 -16.53
CA GLU A 335 84.91 0.21 -15.83
C GLU A 335 84.25 -1.08 -15.32
N SER A 336 83.06 -0.97 -14.74
CA SER A 336 82.26 -2.11 -14.29
C SER A 336 81.94 -3.08 -15.43
N ILE A 337 81.58 -2.57 -16.61
CA ILE A 337 81.36 -3.39 -17.82
C ILE A 337 82.67 -4.07 -18.25
N GLY A 338 83.79 -3.34 -18.23
CA GLY A 338 85.11 -3.92 -18.52
C GLY A 338 85.47 -5.08 -17.58
N LEU A 339 85.28 -4.90 -16.27
CA LEU A 339 85.45 -5.95 -15.26
C LEU A 339 84.49 -7.12 -15.52
N MET A 340 83.23 -6.84 -15.85
CA MET A 340 82.27 -7.88 -16.20
C MET A 340 82.68 -8.66 -17.46
N ASN A 341 83.32 -8.02 -18.44
CA ASN A 341 83.81 -8.66 -19.65
C ASN A 341 85.13 -9.40 -19.43
N SER A 342 85.92 -9.06 -18.40
CA SER A 342 87.13 -9.80 -18.06
C SER A 342 86.87 -11.30 -17.83
N LYS A 343 85.64 -11.68 -17.42
CA LYS A 343 85.21 -13.09 -17.31
C LYS A 343 85.32 -13.87 -18.62
N GLU A 344 85.27 -13.20 -19.78
CA GLU A 344 85.37 -13.83 -21.09
C GLU A 344 86.76 -14.43 -21.34
N SER A 345 87.78 -13.89 -20.67
CA SER A 345 89.15 -14.42 -20.71
C SER A 345 89.36 -15.69 -19.87
N LEU A 346 88.40 -16.04 -19.00
CA LEU A 346 88.47 -17.23 -18.14
C LEU A 346 88.18 -18.52 -18.93
N HIS A 347 88.66 -19.68 -18.44
CA HIS A 347 88.40 -20.98 -19.07
C HIS A 347 86.89 -21.27 -19.20
N PRO A 348 86.41 -21.89 -20.31
CA PRO A 348 84.98 -22.09 -20.57
C PRO A 348 84.17 -22.77 -19.46
N GLU A 349 84.77 -23.73 -18.74
CA GLU A 349 84.11 -24.41 -17.61
C GLU A 349 83.88 -23.47 -16.42
N ILE A 350 84.87 -22.63 -16.09
CA ILE A 350 84.76 -21.61 -15.03
C ILE A 350 83.67 -20.60 -15.38
N ARG A 351 83.58 -20.20 -16.66
CA ARG A 351 82.52 -19.30 -17.12
C ARG A 351 81.12 -19.89 -16.94
N LYS A 352 80.94 -21.18 -17.26
CA LYS A 352 79.66 -21.89 -17.06
C LYS A 352 79.27 -21.93 -15.59
N GLU A 353 80.21 -22.22 -14.69
CA GLU A 353 79.92 -22.25 -13.25
C GLU A 353 79.55 -20.86 -12.69
N ILE A 354 80.21 -19.79 -13.15
CA ILE A 354 79.87 -18.41 -12.78
C ILE A 354 78.44 -18.06 -13.20
N VAL A 355 78.02 -18.44 -14.42
CA VAL A 355 76.65 -18.20 -14.90
C VAL A 355 75.64 -18.95 -14.02
N ASN A 356 75.86 -20.24 -13.76
CA ASN A 356 74.96 -21.04 -12.92
C ASN A 356 74.82 -20.46 -11.49
N ARG A 357 75.92 -20.01 -10.88
CA ARG A 357 75.87 -19.35 -9.56
C ARG A 357 75.13 -18.02 -9.62
N LYS A 358 75.36 -17.21 -10.66
CA LYS A 358 74.68 -15.92 -10.83
C LYS A 358 73.17 -16.08 -11.01
N GLU A 359 72.74 -17.09 -11.76
CA GLU A 359 71.31 -17.43 -11.94
C GLU A 359 70.66 -17.93 -10.64
N GLY A 360 71.43 -18.60 -9.78
CA GLY A 360 71.00 -19.00 -8.44
C GLY A 360 70.97 -17.85 -7.41
N MET A 361 71.57 -16.68 -7.71
CA MET A 361 71.54 -15.53 -6.80
C MET A 361 70.23 -14.75 -6.94
N ARG A 362 69.60 -14.46 -5.80
CA ARG A 362 68.40 -13.61 -5.75
C ARG A 362 68.76 -12.17 -6.15
N THR A 363 68.07 -11.63 -7.15
CA THR A 363 68.20 -10.23 -7.53
C THR A 363 67.64 -9.32 -6.44
N LYS A 364 68.43 -8.34 -6.01
CA LYS A 364 67.97 -7.30 -5.08
C LYS A 364 67.14 -6.29 -5.88
N LYS A 365 65.81 -6.29 -5.68
CA LYS A 365 64.92 -5.28 -6.26
C LYS A 365 65.07 -3.97 -5.48
N LEU A 366 65.05 -2.85 -6.18
CA LEU A 366 64.92 -1.55 -5.55
C LEU A 366 63.55 -1.49 -4.87
N ASN A 367 63.54 -1.17 -3.58
CA ASN A 367 62.31 -1.03 -2.81
C ASN A 367 61.75 0.38 -3.03
N GLU A 368 60.58 0.47 -3.66
CA GLU A 368 59.93 1.73 -4.01
C GLU A 368 59.60 2.59 -2.76
N SER A 369 59.31 1.95 -1.62
CA SER A 369 59.06 2.65 -0.36
C SER A 369 60.31 3.29 0.24
N GLU A 370 61.46 2.61 0.15
CA GLU A 370 62.75 3.15 0.60
C GLU A 370 63.21 4.29 -0.31
N LEU A 371 63.07 4.11 -1.63
CA LEU A 371 63.43 5.12 -2.61
C LEU A 371 62.62 6.40 -2.42
N LYS A 372 61.31 6.27 -2.19
CA LYS A 372 60.41 7.40 -1.90
C LYS A 372 60.85 8.13 -0.64
N LYS A 373 61.07 7.40 0.45
CA LYS A 373 61.53 7.97 1.74
C LYS A 373 62.83 8.76 1.60
N ILE A 374 63.80 8.23 0.86
CA ILE A 374 65.09 8.89 0.61
C ILE A 374 64.91 10.12 -0.29
N SER A 375 64.09 10.03 -1.34
CA SER A 375 63.91 11.12 -2.29
C SER A 375 63.16 12.34 -1.74
N GLU A 376 62.26 12.13 -0.77
CA GLU A 376 61.38 13.19 -0.23
C GLU A 376 62.04 14.07 0.83
N SER A 377 63.15 13.62 1.45
CA SER A 377 63.74 14.30 2.60
C SER A 377 65.26 14.41 2.49
N MET A 378 65.74 15.66 2.40
CA MET A 378 67.18 15.96 2.39
C MET A 378 67.86 15.53 3.70
N SER A 379 67.18 15.68 4.84
CA SER A 379 67.72 15.23 6.12
C SER A 379 67.88 13.71 6.21
N GLU A 380 67.01 12.93 5.56
CA GLU A 380 67.16 11.47 5.52
C GLU A 380 68.31 11.05 4.60
N GLN A 381 68.54 11.78 3.49
CA GLN A 381 69.71 11.58 2.62
C GLN A 381 71.00 11.86 3.39
N GLU A 382 71.08 12.98 4.10
CA GLU A 382 72.22 13.35 4.94
C GLU A 382 72.47 12.30 6.02
N ARG A 383 71.43 11.86 6.74
CA ARG A 383 71.54 10.79 7.75
C ARG A 383 72.11 9.49 7.18
N GLN A 384 71.67 9.07 5.99
CA GLN A 384 72.18 7.86 5.36
C GLN A 384 73.64 8.02 4.92
N VAL A 385 74.01 9.19 4.40
CA VAL A 385 75.40 9.50 4.07
C VAL A 385 76.27 9.48 5.34
N GLU A 386 75.80 10.06 6.44
CA GLU A 386 76.50 10.02 7.73
C GLU A 386 76.65 8.60 8.28
N GLU A 387 75.65 7.73 8.11
CA GLU A 387 75.71 6.31 8.48
C GLU A 387 76.81 5.56 7.69
N PHE A 388 77.03 5.92 6.42
CA PHE A 388 78.15 5.38 5.63
C PHE A 388 79.52 5.94 6.06
N LEU A 389 79.57 7.20 6.51
CA LEU A 389 80.82 7.87 6.92
C LEU A 389 81.24 7.50 8.35
N THR A 390 80.30 7.03 9.19
CA THR A 390 80.54 6.60 10.56
C THR A 390 80.21 5.10 10.71
N PRO A 391 81.13 4.19 10.34
CA PRO A 391 80.88 2.78 10.54
C PRO A 391 80.78 2.49 12.03
N ILE A 392 79.57 2.27 12.52
CA ILE A 392 79.35 1.66 13.84
C ILE A 392 79.92 0.26 13.73
N ALA A 393 81.11 0.03 14.27
CA ALA A 393 81.65 -1.31 14.44
C ALA A 393 80.60 -2.13 15.22
N THR A 394 79.86 -2.97 14.50
CA THR A 394 78.88 -3.86 15.08
C THR A 394 79.66 -5.02 15.69
N ILE A 395 80.39 -4.75 16.78
CA ILE A 395 80.95 -5.80 17.62
C ILE A 395 79.74 -6.56 18.14
N GLY A 396 79.65 -7.84 17.78
CA GLY A 396 78.55 -8.70 18.25
C GLY A 396 78.49 -8.64 19.78
N SER A 397 77.30 -8.70 20.36
CA SER A 397 77.14 -8.71 21.82
C SER A 397 77.97 -9.81 22.50
N GLU A 398 78.24 -10.91 21.78
CA GLU A 398 79.12 -12.01 22.20
C GLU A 398 80.60 -11.60 22.22
N GLU A 399 81.09 -10.87 21.22
CA GLU A 399 82.48 -10.37 21.21
C GLU A 399 82.70 -9.28 22.28
N ARG A 400 81.68 -8.47 22.60
CA ARG A 400 81.75 -7.53 23.72
C ARG A 400 81.89 -8.23 25.07
N THR A 401 81.17 -9.34 25.26
CA THR A 401 81.24 -10.12 26.51
C THR A 401 82.56 -10.86 26.62
N GLU A 402 83.10 -11.39 25.52
CA GLU A 402 84.40 -12.07 25.52
C GLU A 402 85.58 -11.11 25.79
N VAL A 403 85.48 -9.87 25.28
CA VAL A 403 86.47 -8.81 25.56
C VAL A 403 86.32 -8.30 27.00
N GLU A 404 85.10 -8.12 27.52
CA GLU A 404 84.88 -7.74 28.93
C GLU A 404 85.30 -8.83 29.92
N GLU A 405 85.19 -10.11 29.56
CA GLU A 405 85.72 -11.22 30.35
C GLU A 405 87.25 -11.28 30.32
N LYS A 406 87.88 -11.06 29.16
CA LYS A 406 89.35 -11.00 29.06
C LYS A 406 89.96 -9.82 29.83
N ILE A 407 89.28 -8.67 29.85
CA ILE A 407 89.73 -7.48 30.59
C ILE A 407 89.58 -7.65 32.11
N LYS A 408 88.73 -8.58 32.60
CA LYS A 408 88.60 -8.87 34.04
C LYS A 408 89.66 -9.82 34.59
N PHE A 409 90.49 -10.42 33.74
CA PHE A 409 91.50 -11.39 34.13
C PHE A 409 92.95 -10.93 33.94
N ASP A 410 93.17 -9.68 33.50
CA ASP A 410 94.41 -8.92 33.63
C ASP A 410 94.24 -7.83 34.71
#